data_AF-A0AAD5V802-F1
#
_entry.id   AF-A0AAD5V802-F1
#
_cell.length_a   1.000
_cell.length_b   1.000
_cell.length_c   1.000
_cell.angle_alpha   90.00
_cell.angle_beta   90.00
_cell.angle_gamma   90.00
#
_symmetry.space_group_name_H-M   'P 1'
#
loop_
_entity.id
_entity.type
_entity.pdbx_description
1 polymer ?
#
loop_
_entity_poly.entity_id
_entity_poly.type
_entity_poly.pdbx_seq_one_letter_code
_entity_poly.pdbx_strand_id
1 'polypeptide(L)'
;MLSNAVVGKSISGILGLGTNRGVSSNANATQIYKPTFLDSIPGQWLDANPTAANFTFGMTIKPPLVKPQLVDSNASISLPSNRSAGILHWLQTDTSFYQQDQLSYANVDTSLATSVVTTTGPQDWLFPLDGWLVTTARGSVGNQTQLIANVDILHQGIYIPLRDAELMYVSIPESYPLSTTSTFGALSQSWSVPCDAEFTLGITIGLRTFTLDSRALVIRQPDGSCVGAIEGWKDPKVTQYLLGARFLSSLYVIFIVQPNGPSLIGFSIIAENIVISPSSSHLGVIVGGTIGGLALLLLSVFIIWWCCIRPQSSTAYATNLDERQRPTTFDIAPYPFMVSRFPNEPLYSGAQKIAWNPGSTTTGSSSQATFASDRSDYTANLLRPPRSSPRAHRDHFCRNHHKAAIDRPPPAYDDAGRRAGVVRKPLEK
;
A
#
# COMPACT_ATOMS: atom_id res chain seq x y z
N MET A 1 -7.24 -9.00 13.05
CA MET A 1 -6.15 -9.84 13.60
C MET A 1 -4.99 -8.93 13.93
N LEU A 2 -4.68 -8.71 15.21
CA LEU A 2 -3.41 -8.10 15.56
C LEU A 2 -2.33 -9.12 15.20
N SER A 3 -1.33 -8.74 14.42
CA SER A 3 -0.14 -9.56 14.30
C SER A 3 0.41 -9.70 15.72
N ASN A 4 0.47 -10.92 16.26
CA ASN A 4 1.08 -11.21 17.57
C ASN A 4 2.59 -10.86 17.62
N ALA A 5 3.09 -10.12 16.63
CA ALA A 5 4.49 -9.92 16.31
C ALA A 5 5.04 -8.54 16.70
N VAL A 6 4.22 -7.56 17.11
CA VAL A 6 4.71 -6.20 17.35
C VAL A 6 4.89 -5.87 18.84
N VAL A 7 4.01 -6.34 19.73
CA VAL A 7 4.17 -6.12 21.17
C VAL A 7 5.09 -7.20 21.75
N GLY A 8 6.36 -6.86 21.89
CA GLY A 8 7.41 -7.72 22.45
C GLY A 8 8.28 -6.98 23.44
N LYS A 9 9.47 -7.52 23.76
CA LYS A 9 10.39 -6.95 24.77
C LYS A 9 10.78 -5.47 24.56
N SER A 10 10.57 -4.92 23.37
CA SER A 10 10.97 -3.55 23.00
C SER A 10 9.80 -2.58 22.78
N ILE A 11 8.55 -3.05 22.74
CA ILE A 11 7.37 -2.21 22.47
C ILE A 11 6.33 -2.52 23.55
N SER A 12 5.98 -1.53 24.36
CA SER A 12 5.05 -1.70 25.50
C SER A 12 3.57 -1.69 25.10
N GLY A 13 3.24 -1.23 23.89
CA GLY A 13 1.87 -1.14 23.41
C GLY A 13 1.77 -0.62 21.99
N ILE A 14 0.55 -0.60 21.46
CA ILE A 14 0.23 -0.08 20.13
C ILE A 14 -0.65 1.15 20.31
N LEU A 15 -0.28 2.23 19.62
CA LEU A 15 -1.09 3.45 19.53
C LEU A 15 -1.86 3.45 18.21
N GLY A 16 -3.19 3.27 18.28
CA GLY A 16 -4.06 3.33 17.11
C GLY A 16 -4.35 4.79 16.73
N LEU A 17 -3.98 5.17 15.50
CA LEU A 17 -4.30 6.49 14.91
C LEU A 17 -5.42 6.39 13.85
N GLY A 18 -6.23 5.33 13.93
CA GLY A 18 -7.44 5.18 13.15
C GLY A 18 -8.53 6.18 13.56
N THR A 19 -9.56 6.29 12.75
CA THR A 19 -10.71 7.17 12.99
C THR A 19 -11.90 6.42 13.57
N ASN A 20 -11.91 5.08 13.54
CA ASN A 20 -13.06 4.24 13.87
C ASN A 20 -14.32 4.51 13.01
N ARG A 21 -14.23 5.28 11.92
CA ARG A 21 -15.38 5.61 11.07
C ARG A 21 -15.77 4.46 10.14
N GLY A 22 -14.85 3.52 9.87
CA GLY A 22 -15.10 2.33 9.05
C GLY A 22 -15.67 1.13 9.80
N VAL A 23 -15.96 1.24 11.10
CA VAL A 23 -16.47 0.10 11.87
C VAL A 23 -17.98 -0.06 11.62
N SER A 24 -18.34 -1.07 10.83
CA SER A 24 -19.75 -1.38 10.55
C SER A 24 -20.52 -1.67 11.84
N SER A 25 -21.64 -0.98 12.02
CA SER A 25 -22.58 -1.20 13.14
C SER A 25 -23.21 -2.60 13.16
N ASN A 26 -23.03 -3.37 12.07
CA ASN A 26 -23.53 -4.74 11.87
C ASN A 26 -22.56 -5.81 12.37
N ALA A 27 -21.46 -5.46 13.03
CA ALA A 27 -20.72 -6.44 13.82
C ALA A 27 -21.71 -7.12 14.78
N ASN A 28 -21.79 -8.45 14.71
CA ASN A 28 -22.78 -9.32 15.36
C ASN A 28 -23.29 -8.75 16.68
N ALA A 29 -24.60 -8.89 16.94
CA ALA A 29 -25.31 -8.41 18.14
C ALA A 29 -24.73 -8.85 19.50
N THR A 30 -23.63 -9.62 19.50
CA THR A 30 -22.86 -10.06 20.65
C THR A 30 -21.69 -9.14 21.02
N GLN A 31 -21.30 -8.15 20.20
CA GLN A 31 -20.31 -7.16 20.61
C GLN A 31 -20.95 -6.12 21.56
N ILE A 32 -20.50 -6.15 22.81
CA ILE A 32 -20.95 -5.24 23.88
C ILE A 32 -20.50 -3.79 23.61
N TYR A 33 -19.38 -3.63 22.89
CA TYR A 33 -18.79 -2.33 22.59
C TYR A 33 -18.78 -2.08 21.08
N LYS A 34 -19.29 -0.90 20.68
CA LYS A 34 -19.27 -0.43 19.30
C LYS A 34 -18.41 0.83 19.26
N PRO A 35 -17.16 0.75 18.76
CA PRO A 35 -16.29 1.91 18.72
C PRO A 35 -16.89 2.97 17.79
N THR A 36 -16.83 4.21 18.25
CA THR A 36 -17.27 5.39 17.55
C THR A 36 -16.06 6.28 17.24
N PHE A 37 -16.28 7.33 16.45
CA PHE A 37 -15.26 8.34 16.20
C PHE A 37 -14.71 8.94 17.50
N LEU A 38 -15.56 9.18 18.50
CA LEU A 38 -15.17 9.75 19.80
C LEU A 38 -14.31 8.79 20.65
N ASP A 39 -14.22 7.53 20.28
CA ASP A 39 -13.33 6.56 20.92
C ASP A 39 -11.92 6.55 20.29
N SER A 40 -11.70 7.34 19.24
CA SER A 40 -10.39 7.51 18.60
C SER A 40 -9.63 8.70 19.19
N ILE A 41 -8.30 8.67 19.11
CA ILE A 41 -7.46 9.81 19.55
C ILE A 41 -7.80 11.10 18.80
N PRO A 42 -7.92 11.10 17.45
CA PRO A 42 -8.36 12.28 16.73
C PRO A 42 -9.75 12.77 17.16
N GLY A 43 -10.68 11.85 17.41
CA GLY A 43 -12.04 12.19 17.81
C GLY A 43 -12.11 12.83 19.19
N GLN A 44 -11.42 12.27 20.19
CA GLN A 44 -11.34 12.88 21.52
C GLN A 44 -10.64 14.24 21.49
N TRP A 45 -9.58 14.38 20.69
CA TRP A 45 -8.89 15.66 20.55
C TRP A 45 -9.80 16.72 19.90
N LEU A 46 -10.57 16.36 18.87
CA LEU A 46 -11.51 17.26 18.22
C LEU A 46 -12.71 17.62 19.09
N ASP A 47 -13.18 16.69 19.92
CA ASP A 47 -14.21 16.95 20.94
C ASP A 47 -13.73 17.99 21.97
N ALA A 48 -12.48 17.86 22.42
CA ALA A 48 -11.85 18.82 23.33
C ALA A 48 -11.46 20.16 22.67
N ASN A 49 -11.39 20.22 21.33
CA ASN A 49 -10.98 21.41 20.57
C ASN A 49 -12.01 21.74 19.47
N PRO A 50 -13.24 22.14 19.82
CA PRO A 50 -14.34 22.26 18.86
C PRO A 50 -14.14 23.36 17.80
N THR A 51 -13.21 24.30 18.02
CA THR A 51 -12.85 25.34 17.05
C THR A 51 -11.81 24.87 16.03
N ALA A 52 -11.18 23.70 16.24
CA ALA A 52 -10.21 23.17 15.31
C ALA A 52 -10.90 22.61 14.07
N ALA A 53 -10.44 23.01 12.89
CA ALA A 53 -10.99 22.53 11.62
C ALA A 53 -10.66 21.05 11.36
N ASN A 54 -9.55 20.55 11.92
CA ASN A 54 -9.09 19.18 11.74
C ASN A 54 -8.04 18.79 12.81
N PHE A 55 -7.80 17.49 12.91
CA PHE A 55 -6.63 16.91 13.57
C PHE A 55 -5.68 16.41 12.47
N THR A 56 -4.47 16.98 12.40
CA THR A 56 -3.50 16.64 11.36
C THR A 56 -2.26 16.02 11.95
N PHE A 57 -1.71 15.01 11.29
CA PHE A 57 -0.37 14.51 11.60
C PHE A 57 0.33 14.10 10.31
N GLY A 58 1.66 14.21 10.30
CA GLY A 58 2.49 13.74 9.21
C GLY A 58 3.54 12.77 9.70
N MET A 59 4.02 11.89 8.83
CA MET A 59 5.08 10.97 9.19
C MET A 59 6.05 10.72 8.04
N THR A 60 7.31 10.51 8.42
CA THR A 60 8.32 9.86 7.60
C THR A 60 8.85 8.67 8.40
N ILE A 61 8.94 7.50 7.78
CA ILE A 61 9.43 6.29 8.45
C ILE A 61 10.65 5.75 7.74
N LYS A 62 11.51 5.06 8.47
CA LYS A 62 12.65 4.36 7.87
C LYS A 62 12.19 3.01 7.31
N PRO A 63 12.85 2.50 6.26
CA PRO A 63 12.51 1.21 5.70
C PRO A 63 12.47 0.13 6.78
N PRO A 64 11.39 -0.69 6.85
CA PRO A 64 11.31 -1.73 7.85
C PRO A 64 12.39 -2.78 7.62
N LEU A 65 12.88 -3.35 8.73
CA LEU A 65 13.62 -4.60 8.67
C LEU A 65 12.60 -5.70 8.39
N VAL A 66 12.66 -6.23 7.17
CA VAL A 66 11.72 -7.25 6.73
C VAL A 66 12.17 -8.60 7.27
N LYS A 67 11.34 -9.21 8.12
CA LYS A 67 11.54 -10.56 8.61
C LYS A 67 10.51 -11.47 7.93
N PRO A 68 10.91 -12.32 6.98
CA PRO A 68 10.01 -13.34 6.51
C PRO A 68 9.57 -14.20 7.69
N GLN A 69 8.26 -14.42 7.82
CA GLN A 69 7.75 -15.40 8.75
C GLN A 69 8.02 -16.78 8.16
N LEU A 70 9.21 -17.32 8.42
CA LEU A 70 9.43 -18.76 8.25
C LEU A 70 8.56 -19.47 9.28
N VAL A 71 7.87 -20.52 8.82
CA VAL A 71 6.87 -21.27 9.58
C VAL A 71 7.43 -21.85 10.91
N ASP A 72 8.76 -21.95 11.08
CA ASP A 72 9.38 -22.70 12.19
C ASP A 72 10.45 -21.97 13.05
N SER A 73 10.66 -20.65 12.95
CA SER A 73 11.92 -20.07 13.47
C SER A 73 11.83 -19.23 14.77
N ASN A 74 12.32 -19.84 15.86
CA ASN A 74 12.81 -19.21 17.10
C ASN A 74 14.00 -18.24 16.90
N ALA A 75 14.28 -17.78 15.68
CA ALA A 75 15.40 -16.89 15.40
C ALA A 75 15.09 -15.47 15.93
N SER A 76 15.74 -15.08 17.03
CA SER A 76 15.72 -13.71 17.54
C SER A 76 16.62 -12.82 16.68
N ILE A 77 16.06 -11.81 16.02
CA ILE A 77 16.84 -10.78 15.34
C ILE A 77 17.27 -9.75 16.39
N SER A 78 18.57 -9.57 16.57
CA SER A 78 19.09 -8.44 17.35
C SER A 78 18.91 -7.16 16.54
N LEU A 79 17.88 -6.40 16.88
CA LEU A 79 17.71 -5.04 16.38
C LEU A 79 18.86 -4.17 16.92
N PRO A 80 19.56 -3.38 16.09
CA PRO A 80 20.48 -2.38 16.59
C PRO A 80 19.69 -1.39 17.46
N SER A 81 20.07 -1.26 18.73
CA SER A 81 19.32 -0.52 19.76
C SER A 81 19.16 0.99 19.50
N ASN A 82 19.88 1.54 18.52
CA ASN A 82 20.03 2.98 18.31
C ASN A 82 19.47 3.48 16.97
N ARG A 83 18.59 2.73 16.29
CA ARG A 83 17.98 3.21 15.04
C ARG A 83 16.61 3.81 15.29
N SER A 84 16.46 5.10 14.94
CA SER A 84 15.14 5.72 14.82
C SER A 84 14.33 5.01 13.74
N ALA A 85 13.07 4.68 14.06
CA ALA A 85 12.12 4.09 13.12
C ALA A 85 11.48 5.13 12.19
N GLY A 86 11.65 6.41 12.47
CA GLY A 86 10.97 7.50 11.78
C GLY A 86 10.71 8.70 12.67
N ILE A 87 9.97 9.65 12.13
CA ILE A 87 9.48 10.85 12.82
C ILE A 87 7.99 10.98 12.54
N LEU A 88 7.23 11.24 13.62
CA LEU A 88 5.83 11.58 13.59
C LEU A 88 5.69 13.05 13.97
N HIS A 89 5.23 13.89 13.03
CA HIS A 89 4.89 15.29 13.28
C HIS A 89 3.43 15.36 13.73
N TRP A 90 3.24 15.65 15.01
CA TRP A 90 1.94 15.63 15.68
C TRP A 90 1.26 17.00 15.60
N LEU A 91 -0.03 17.04 15.29
CA LEU A 91 -0.88 18.23 15.12
C LEU A 91 -0.51 19.17 13.96
N GLN A 92 0.73 19.12 13.46
CA GLN A 92 1.22 19.94 12.36
C GLN A 92 2.24 19.16 11.55
N THR A 93 2.18 19.26 10.22
CA THR A 93 3.20 18.69 9.33
C THR A 93 4.44 19.57 9.27
N ASP A 94 5.60 18.96 9.03
CA ASP A 94 6.84 19.71 8.79
C ASP A 94 7.13 19.79 7.28
N THR A 95 7.03 20.98 6.74
CA THR A 95 7.23 21.27 5.30
C THR A 95 8.67 21.06 4.85
N SER A 96 9.63 21.04 5.77
CA SER A 96 11.02 20.71 5.45
C SER A 96 11.22 19.23 5.11
N PHE A 97 10.24 18.36 5.42
CA PHE A 97 10.30 16.92 5.19
C PHE A 97 9.74 16.45 3.85
N TYR A 98 9.09 17.33 3.09
CA TYR A 98 8.45 16.93 1.84
C TYR A 98 8.41 18.05 0.81
N GLN A 99 8.25 17.66 -0.45
CA GLN A 99 8.15 18.59 -1.57
C GLN A 99 6.68 19.03 -1.72
N GLN A 100 6.37 20.28 -1.36
CA GLN A 100 4.98 20.78 -1.37
C GLN A 100 4.35 20.75 -2.77
N ASP A 101 5.15 20.97 -3.82
CA ASP A 101 4.73 20.92 -5.22
C ASP A 101 4.41 19.50 -5.72
N GLN A 102 4.96 18.47 -5.05
CA GLN A 102 4.72 17.06 -5.33
C GLN A 102 3.62 16.45 -4.43
N LEU A 103 2.97 17.26 -3.60
CA LEU A 103 1.92 16.78 -2.71
C LEU A 103 0.66 16.43 -3.50
N SER A 104 0.12 15.22 -3.27
CA SER A 104 -1.17 14.77 -3.78
C SER A 104 -2.05 14.33 -2.62
N TYR A 105 -3.31 14.74 -2.61
CA TYR A 105 -4.30 14.31 -1.63
C TYR A 105 -5.31 13.35 -2.24
N ALA A 106 -5.72 12.35 -1.47
CA ALA A 106 -6.84 11.49 -1.76
C ALA A 106 -7.88 11.57 -0.64
N ASN A 107 -9.16 11.50 -1.02
CA ASN A 107 -10.25 11.38 -0.06
C ASN A 107 -10.23 9.98 0.55
N VAL A 108 -10.34 9.92 1.88
CA VAL A 108 -10.54 8.67 2.60
C VAL A 108 -12.02 8.32 2.53
N ASP A 109 -12.33 7.15 2.00
CA ASP A 109 -13.69 6.66 1.85
C ASP A 109 -13.86 5.35 2.62
N THR A 110 -14.45 5.47 3.81
CA THR A 110 -14.72 4.32 4.68
C THR A 110 -15.92 3.50 4.23
N SER A 111 -16.75 3.99 3.31
CA SER A 111 -17.86 3.21 2.75
C SER A 111 -17.33 2.04 1.90
N LEU A 112 -16.15 2.22 1.30
CA LEU A 112 -15.43 1.21 0.54
C LEU A 112 -15.08 -0.03 1.37
N ALA A 113 -15.02 0.09 2.71
CA ALA A 113 -14.72 -1.02 3.61
C ALA A 113 -15.73 -2.17 3.47
N THR A 114 -16.97 -1.89 3.05
CA THR A 114 -18.00 -2.92 2.85
C THR A 114 -17.84 -3.72 1.56
N SER A 115 -17.16 -3.16 0.56
CA SER A 115 -16.91 -3.79 -0.74
C SER A 115 -15.63 -4.62 -0.77
N VAL A 116 -14.78 -4.50 0.26
CA VAL A 116 -13.53 -5.24 0.35
C VAL A 116 -13.69 -6.45 1.27
N VAL A 117 -13.48 -7.64 0.72
CA VAL A 117 -13.35 -8.89 1.49
C VAL A 117 -12.01 -8.83 2.22
N THR A 118 -11.95 -8.24 3.41
CA THR A 118 -10.71 -8.21 4.18
C THR A 118 -10.66 -9.38 5.16
N THR A 119 -9.56 -10.15 5.09
CA THR A 119 -9.17 -11.08 6.16
C THR A 119 -8.64 -10.34 7.40
N THR A 120 -8.42 -9.03 7.29
CA THR A 120 -7.68 -8.21 8.27
C THR A 120 -8.58 -7.42 9.24
N GLY A 121 -9.90 -7.37 9.02
CA GLY A 121 -10.85 -6.63 9.86
C GLY A 121 -11.13 -5.22 9.35
N PRO A 122 -11.82 -4.37 10.13
CA PRO A 122 -12.13 -3.00 9.75
C PRO A 122 -10.85 -2.25 9.40
N GLN A 123 -10.82 -1.62 8.23
CA GLN A 123 -9.70 -0.82 7.77
C GLN A 123 -10.07 0.66 7.87
N ASP A 124 -9.19 1.44 8.47
CA ASP A 124 -9.19 2.90 8.34
C ASP A 124 -8.22 3.29 7.21
N TRP A 125 -8.32 4.51 6.70
CA TRP A 125 -7.43 5.05 5.65
C TRP A 125 -7.52 4.32 4.30
N LEU A 126 -8.75 4.03 3.87
CA LEU A 126 -9.10 3.53 2.53
C LEU A 126 -9.22 4.68 1.54
N PHE A 127 -8.59 4.58 0.37
CA PHE A 127 -8.65 5.62 -0.66
C PHE A 127 -8.52 5.00 -2.06
N PRO A 128 -9.05 5.67 -3.11
CA PRO A 128 -8.89 5.21 -4.48
C PRO A 128 -7.45 5.41 -4.98
N LEU A 129 -6.98 4.44 -5.77
CA LEU A 129 -5.69 4.43 -6.46
C LEU A 129 -5.98 4.34 -7.96
N ASP A 130 -5.35 5.18 -8.78
CA ASP A 130 -5.68 5.29 -10.21
C ASP A 130 -4.91 4.29 -11.09
N GLY A 131 -3.89 3.66 -10.52
CA GLY A 131 -3.19 2.58 -11.17
C GLY A 131 -1.78 2.37 -10.67
N TRP A 132 -1.10 1.40 -11.27
CA TRP A 132 0.30 1.12 -11.05
C TRP A 132 1.02 0.85 -12.37
N LEU A 133 2.33 1.08 -12.37
CA LEU A 133 3.23 0.83 -13.49
C LEU A 133 4.54 0.25 -12.98
N VAL A 134 4.91 -0.94 -13.45
CA VAL A 134 6.25 -1.50 -13.25
C VAL A 134 7.06 -1.30 -14.51
N THR A 135 8.25 -0.72 -14.37
CA THR A 135 9.21 -0.53 -15.46
C THR A 135 10.46 -1.35 -15.17
N THR A 136 10.89 -2.12 -16.16
CA THR A 136 12.07 -3.00 -16.14
C THR A 136 12.93 -2.72 -17.37
N ALA A 137 14.12 -3.32 -17.43
CA ALA A 137 14.95 -3.28 -18.64
C ALA A 137 14.26 -3.86 -19.90
N ARG A 138 13.22 -4.71 -19.74
CA ARG A 138 12.49 -5.34 -20.84
C ARG A 138 11.25 -4.58 -21.31
N GLY A 139 10.90 -3.49 -20.62
CA GLY A 139 9.71 -2.70 -20.91
C GLY A 139 8.89 -2.42 -19.65
N SER A 140 7.64 -2.00 -19.85
CA SER A 140 6.74 -1.67 -18.74
C SER A 140 5.44 -2.47 -18.81
N VAL A 141 4.92 -2.84 -17.64
CA VAL A 141 3.60 -3.47 -17.45
C VAL A 141 2.85 -2.66 -16.40
N GLY A 142 1.55 -2.47 -16.56
CA GLY A 142 0.78 -1.62 -15.66
C GLY A 142 -0.70 -1.93 -15.68
N ASN A 143 -1.39 -1.41 -14.67
CA ASN A 143 -2.84 -1.40 -14.58
C ASN A 143 -3.29 0.04 -14.33
N GLN A 144 -4.19 0.55 -15.17
CA GLN A 144 -4.76 1.91 -15.08
C GLN A 144 -6.23 1.90 -14.63
N THR A 145 -6.73 0.76 -14.15
CA THR A 145 -8.06 0.71 -13.54
C THR A 145 -8.01 1.35 -12.16
N GLN A 146 -9.08 2.04 -11.78
CA GLN A 146 -9.23 2.50 -10.40
C GLN A 146 -9.32 1.30 -9.45
N LEU A 147 -8.53 1.34 -8.39
CA LEU A 147 -8.37 0.31 -7.38
C LEU A 147 -8.60 0.92 -6.00
N ILE A 148 -8.79 0.08 -4.99
CA ILE A 148 -8.92 0.53 -3.59
C ILE A 148 -7.64 0.17 -2.86
N ALA A 149 -7.03 1.15 -2.21
CA ALA A 149 -5.87 0.96 -1.38
C ALA A 149 -6.16 1.32 0.09
N ASN A 150 -5.49 0.66 1.03
CA ASN A 150 -5.33 1.13 2.40
C ASN A 150 -3.87 1.35 2.74
N VAL A 151 -3.61 2.30 3.64
CA VAL A 151 -2.30 2.48 4.26
C VAL A 151 -2.29 1.86 5.65
N ASP A 152 -1.32 0.99 5.92
CA ASP A 152 -1.13 0.45 7.28
C ASP A 152 0.34 0.20 7.61
N ILE A 153 0.88 0.99 8.54
CA ILE A 153 2.26 0.90 9.01
C ILE A 153 2.59 -0.42 9.73
N LEU A 154 1.60 -1.15 10.26
CA LEU A 154 1.83 -2.42 10.95
C LEU A 154 2.20 -3.55 9.99
N HIS A 155 1.94 -3.37 8.70
CA HIS A 155 2.28 -4.33 7.66
C HIS A 155 3.61 -3.96 7.02
N GLN A 156 4.55 -4.89 6.92
CA GLN A 156 5.92 -4.58 6.49
C GLN A 156 6.04 -4.36 4.97
N GLY A 157 5.36 -5.18 4.17
CA GLY A 157 5.47 -5.19 2.70
C GLY A 157 4.42 -4.33 1.98
N ILE A 158 4.34 -4.54 0.67
CA ILE A 158 3.28 -4.03 -0.20
C ILE A 158 2.46 -5.23 -0.65
N TYR A 159 1.15 -5.25 -0.40
CA TYR A 159 0.32 -6.41 -0.72
C TYR A 159 -0.73 -6.02 -1.76
N ILE A 160 -0.80 -6.79 -2.83
CA ILE A 160 -1.69 -6.52 -3.96
C ILE A 160 -2.41 -7.81 -4.37
N PRO A 161 -3.43 -7.76 -5.24
CA PRO A 161 -4.05 -8.96 -5.78
C PRO A 161 -3.01 -9.87 -6.44
N LEU A 162 -3.10 -11.19 -6.21
CA LEU A 162 -2.11 -12.16 -6.71
C LEU A 162 -1.85 -12.01 -8.21
N ARG A 163 -2.91 -11.84 -9.00
CA ARG A 163 -2.81 -11.66 -10.45
C ARG A 163 -1.94 -10.47 -10.83
N ASP A 164 -2.07 -9.36 -10.11
CA ASP A 164 -1.28 -8.16 -10.39
C ASP A 164 0.19 -8.37 -10.00
N ALA A 165 0.45 -9.03 -8.86
CA ALA A 165 1.81 -9.40 -8.46
C ALA A 165 2.47 -10.35 -9.47
N GLU A 166 1.76 -11.36 -9.96
CA GLU A 166 2.27 -12.27 -11.00
C GLU A 166 2.61 -11.52 -12.30
N LEU A 167 1.76 -10.58 -12.72
CA LEU A 167 2.01 -9.72 -13.88
C LEU A 167 3.24 -8.82 -13.68
N MET A 168 3.48 -8.32 -12.47
CA MET A 168 4.70 -7.56 -12.17
C MET A 168 5.93 -8.46 -12.23
N TYR A 169 5.94 -9.59 -11.53
CA TYR A 169 7.13 -10.43 -11.39
C TYR A 169 7.49 -11.16 -12.69
N VAL A 170 6.53 -11.53 -13.55
CA VAL A 170 6.85 -12.12 -14.86
C VAL A 170 7.66 -11.16 -15.76
N SER A 171 7.59 -9.85 -15.52
CA SER A 171 8.40 -8.84 -16.22
C SER A 171 9.83 -8.75 -15.70
N ILE A 172 10.10 -9.25 -14.49
CA ILE A 172 11.41 -9.24 -13.83
C ILE A 172 12.14 -10.56 -14.18
N PRO A 173 13.30 -10.50 -14.87
CA PRO A 173 14.07 -11.68 -15.23
C PRO A 173 14.40 -12.54 -13.99
N GLU A 174 14.32 -13.85 -14.15
CA GLU A 174 14.72 -14.84 -13.13
C GLU A 174 13.94 -14.77 -11.82
N SER A 175 12.85 -14.00 -11.76
CA SER A 175 11.96 -14.05 -10.61
C SER A 175 11.16 -15.35 -10.58
N TYR A 176 10.87 -15.85 -9.38
CA TYR A 176 10.03 -17.03 -9.21
C TYR A 176 9.28 -16.98 -7.87
N PRO A 177 8.07 -17.55 -7.79
CA PRO A 177 7.27 -17.51 -6.57
C PRO A 177 7.89 -18.37 -5.47
N LEU A 178 7.80 -17.88 -4.23
CA LEU A 178 8.18 -18.61 -3.01
C LEU A 178 6.92 -19.10 -2.30
N SER A 179 6.84 -20.40 -2.05
CA SER A 179 5.65 -21.04 -1.47
C SER A 179 5.55 -20.88 0.04
N THR A 180 6.69 -20.80 0.74
CA THR A 180 6.80 -20.91 2.20
C THR A 180 7.27 -19.63 2.90
N THR A 181 7.77 -18.66 2.15
CA THR A 181 8.39 -17.44 2.69
C THR A 181 7.50 -16.26 2.36
N SER A 182 6.92 -15.61 3.37
CA SER A 182 6.14 -14.37 3.19
C SER A 182 6.15 -13.57 4.49
N THR A 183 6.00 -12.24 4.39
CA THR A 183 5.89 -11.37 5.56
C THR A 183 4.51 -11.44 6.23
N PHE A 184 3.51 -11.99 5.52
CA PHE A 184 2.15 -12.25 5.99
C PHE A 184 1.81 -13.74 6.06
N GLY A 185 2.84 -14.58 6.16
CA GLY A 185 2.73 -16.03 6.34
C GLY A 185 1.91 -16.72 5.24
N ALA A 186 0.89 -17.48 5.64
CA ALA A 186 0.07 -18.27 4.72
C ALA A 186 -0.93 -17.44 3.89
N LEU A 187 -1.08 -16.15 4.18
CA LEU A 187 -2.09 -15.27 3.56
C LEU A 187 -1.57 -14.57 2.30
N SER A 188 -0.27 -14.56 2.08
CA SER A 188 0.34 -13.97 0.89
C SER A 188 1.41 -14.88 0.28
N GLN A 189 1.77 -14.57 -0.95
CA GLN A 189 2.84 -15.15 -1.73
C GLN A 189 3.91 -14.09 -1.93
N SER A 190 5.18 -14.47 -1.77
CA SER A 190 6.31 -13.63 -2.14
C SER A 190 7.03 -14.20 -3.36
N TRP A 191 7.98 -13.44 -3.90
CA TRP A 191 8.80 -13.86 -5.03
C TRP A 191 10.27 -13.68 -4.69
N SER A 192 11.08 -14.65 -5.10
CA SER A 192 12.52 -14.49 -5.21
C SER A 192 12.81 -13.62 -6.43
N VAL A 193 13.82 -12.75 -6.30
CA VAL A 193 14.31 -11.90 -7.40
C VAL A 193 15.85 -11.88 -7.37
N PRO A 194 16.52 -11.64 -8.50
CA PRO A 194 17.95 -11.36 -8.50
C PRO A 194 18.27 -10.18 -7.58
N CYS A 195 19.37 -10.27 -6.82
CA CYS A 195 19.76 -9.20 -5.90
C CYS A 195 20.21 -7.92 -6.59
N ASP A 196 20.56 -8.02 -7.86
CA ASP A 196 20.91 -6.93 -8.78
C ASP A 196 19.75 -6.55 -9.71
N ALA A 197 18.52 -7.03 -9.45
CA ALA A 197 17.37 -6.69 -10.26
C ALA A 197 17.10 -5.17 -10.23
N GLU A 198 17.10 -4.56 -11.41
CA GLU A 198 16.77 -3.14 -11.60
C GLU A 198 15.36 -2.99 -12.17
N PHE A 199 14.44 -2.48 -11.35
CA PHE A 199 13.08 -2.14 -11.75
C PHE A 199 12.50 -1.05 -10.84
N THR A 200 11.44 -0.40 -11.32
CA THR A 200 10.72 0.63 -10.56
C THR A 200 9.22 0.31 -10.50
N LEU A 201 8.56 0.69 -9.41
CA LEU A 201 7.11 0.64 -9.24
C LEU A 201 6.58 2.06 -9.10
N GLY A 202 5.81 2.54 -10.08
CA GLY A 202 5.00 3.74 -9.99
C GLY A 202 3.60 3.42 -9.46
N ILE A 203 3.16 4.13 -8.43
CA ILE A 203 1.78 4.10 -7.91
C ILE A 203 1.14 5.46 -8.17
N THR A 204 0.01 5.49 -8.86
CA THR A 204 -0.69 6.73 -9.22
C THR A 204 -1.83 7.01 -8.26
N ILE A 205 -1.81 8.20 -7.66
CA ILE A 205 -2.82 8.71 -6.71
C ILE A 205 -3.18 10.14 -7.14
N GLY A 206 -4.41 10.29 -7.63
CA GLY A 206 -4.86 11.48 -8.32
C GLY A 206 -4.04 11.72 -9.59
N LEU A 207 -3.43 12.91 -9.68
CA LEU A 207 -2.63 13.32 -10.83
C LEU A 207 -1.12 13.07 -10.65
N ARG A 208 -0.72 12.38 -9.58
CA ARG A 208 0.69 12.17 -9.23
C ARG A 208 1.01 10.68 -9.22
N THR A 209 2.16 10.35 -9.78
CA THR A 209 2.74 9.01 -9.71
C THR A 209 3.93 9.03 -8.76
N PHE A 210 3.87 8.20 -7.72
CA PHE A 210 4.93 8.01 -6.74
C PHE A 210 5.75 6.78 -7.13
N THR A 211 7.03 6.98 -7.43
CA THR A 211 7.90 5.91 -7.93
C THR A 211 8.83 5.39 -6.84
N LEU A 212 8.80 4.07 -6.65
CA LEU A 212 9.75 3.32 -5.82
C LEU A 212 10.79 2.68 -6.75
N ASP A 213 12.05 2.69 -6.35
CA ASP A 213 13.13 2.03 -7.07
C ASP A 213 13.49 0.65 -6.50
N SER A 214 14.44 -0.02 -7.13
CA SER A 214 14.89 -1.35 -6.74
C SER A 214 15.42 -1.41 -5.30
N ARG A 215 15.83 -0.29 -4.69
CA ARG A 215 16.34 -0.28 -3.31
C ARG A 215 15.21 -0.44 -2.30
N ALA A 216 14.04 0.08 -2.62
CA ALA A 216 12.83 -0.14 -1.84
C ALA A 216 12.20 -1.51 -2.17
N LEU A 217 12.35 -1.97 -3.41
CA LEU A 217 11.63 -3.13 -3.94
C LEU A 217 12.39 -4.46 -3.84
N VAL A 218 13.72 -4.46 -3.70
CA VAL A 218 14.55 -5.66 -3.56
C VAL A 218 15.05 -5.78 -2.12
N ILE A 219 14.71 -6.89 -1.47
CA ILE A 219 14.97 -7.13 -0.05
C ILE A 219 16.01 -8.22 0.08
N ARG A 220 17.23 -7.84 0.47
CA ARG A 220 18.29 -8.80 0.77
C ARG A 220 18.03 -9.52 2.10
N GLN A 221 18.02 -10.85 2.04
CA GLN A 221 17.87 -11.74 3.18
C GLN A 221 19.22 -12.03 3.85
N PRO A 222 19.25 -12.49 5.11
CA PRO A 222 20.48 -12.84 5.81
C PRO A 222 21.31 -13.95 5.15
N ASP A 223 20.66 -14.85 4.40
CA ASP A 223 21.30 -15.93 3.64
C ASP A 223 21.91 -15.47 2.30
N GLY A 224 21.80 -14.17 1.98
CA GLY A 224 22.30 -13.58 0.75
C GLY A 224 21.31 -13.64 -0.42
N SER A 225 20.19 -14.37 -0.30
CA SER A 225 19.10 -14.35 -1.29
C SER A 225 18.37 -13.01 -1.28
N CYS A 226 17.59 -12.72 -2.33
CA CYS A 226 16.76 -11.54 -2.38
C CYS A 226 15.31 -11.88 -2.69
N VAL A 227 14.39 -11.20 -2.00
CA VAL A 227 12.96 -11.30 -2.23
C VAL A 227 12.42 -9.95 -2.65
N GLY A 228 11.39 -9.96 -3.48
CA GLY A 228 10.70 -8.73 -3.84
C GLY A 228 9.82 -8.22 -2.69
N ALA A 229 9.68 -6.90 -2.59
CA ALA A 229 8.91 -6.25 -1.53
C ALA A 229 7.40 -6.26 -1.76
N ILE A 230 6.98 -6.64 -2.97
CA ILE A 230 5.58 -6.75 -3.38
C ILE A 230 5.15 -8.20 -3.17
N GLU A 231 4.07 -8.40 -2.43
CA GLU A 231 3.48 -9.71 -2.16
C GLU A 231 2.06 -9.76 -2.73
N GLY A 232 1.62 -10.95 -3.10
CA GLY A 232 0.31 -11.20 -3.68
C GLY A 232 -0.60 -11.86 -2.65
N TRP A 233 -1.82 -11.37 -2.47
CA TRP A 233 -2.82 -12.03 -1.64
C TRP A 233 -3.15 -13.41 -2.17
N LYS A 234 -2.96 -14.47 -1.37
CA LYS A 234 -3.28 -15.83 -1.82
C LYS A 234 -4.77 -16.06 -2.01
N ASP A 235 -5.63 -15.30 -1.32
CA ASP A 235 -7.07 -15.32 -1.58
C ASP A 235 -7.39 -14.48 -2.83
N PRO A 236 -7.86 -15.10 -3.94
CA PRO A 236 -8.15 -14.39 -5.18
C PRO A 236 -9.35 -13.44 -5.08
N LYS A 237 -10.12 -13.48 -3.98
CA LYS A 237 -11.24 -12.56 -3.73
C LYS A 237 -10.77 -11.21 -3.19
N VAL A 238 -9.53 -11.10 -2.71
CA VAL A 238 -8.97 -9.86 -2.19
C VAL A 238 -8.50 -8.99 -3.35
N THR A 239 -9.28 -7.96 -3.67
CA THR A 239 -8.97 -6.98 -4.72
C THR A 239 -8.27 -5.72 -4.20
N GLN A 240 -8.15 -5.59 -2.88
CA GLN A 240 -7.57 -4.43 -2.22
C GLN A 240 -6.04 -4.45 -2.22
N TYR A 241 -5.47 -3.26 -2.33
CA TYR A 241 -4.06 -2.97 -2.16
C TYR A 241 -3.79 -2.54 -0.72
N LEU A 242 -2.81 -3.17 -0.07
CA LEU A 242 -2.34 -2.77 1.25
C LEU A 242 -0.93 -2.20 1.12
N LEU A 243 -0.82 -0.90 1.32
CA LEU A 243 0.42 -0.14 1.23
C LEU A 243 1.05 -0.04 2.63
N GLY A 244 1.93 -0.99 2.93
CA GLY A 244 2.56 -1.09 4.23
C GLY A 244 3.78 -0.18 4.42
N ALA A 245 4.48 -0.39 5.54
CA ALA A 245 5.63 0.39 5.96
C ALA A 245 6.74 0.51 4.90
N ARG A 246 6.94 -0.49 4.03
CA ARG A 246 7.90 -0.36 2.93
C ARG A 246 7.52 0.75 1.96
N PHE A 247 6.27 0.81 1.52
CA PHE A 247 5.79 1.89 0.66
C PHE A 247 5.89 3.24 1.38
N LEU A 248 5.40 3.30 2.61
CA LEU A 248 5.38 4.52 3.42
C LEU A 248 6.78 5.03 3.76
N SER A 249 7.80 4.17 3.79
CA SER A 249 9.19 4.58 4.03
C SER A 249 9.82 5.35 2.87
N SER A 250 9.19 5.33 1.69
CA SER A 250 9.66 6.06 0.50
C SER A 250 8.99 7.43 0.35
N LEU A 251 8.01 7.76 1.20
CA LEU A 251 7.17 8.94 1.08
C LEU A 251 7.05 9.67 2.42
N TYR A 252 6.66 10.94 2.33
CA TYR A 252 6.06 11.65 3.45
C TYR A 252 4.54 11.52 3.36
N VAL A 253 3.91 11.09 4.44
CA VAL A 253 2.47 10.83 4.47
C VAL A 253 1.79 11.74 5.47
N ILE A 254 0.70 12.37 5.05
CA ILE A 254 -0.08 13.33 5.83
C ILE A 254 -1.47 12.76 6.04
N PHE A 255 -1.96 12.81 7.27
CA PHE A 255 -3.30 12.40 7.64
C PHE A 255 -4.04 13.62 8.15
N ILE A 256 -5.22 13.89 7.58
CA ILE A 256 -6.07 15.01 7.98
C ILE A 256 -7.43 14.43 8.37
N VAL A 257 -7.72 14.45 9.67
CA VAL A 257 -9.00 13.99 10.22
C VAL A 257 -9.90 15.19 10.43
N GLN A 258 -11.02 15.25 9.71
CA GLN A 258 -12.02 16.29 9.90
C GLN A 258 -13.01 15.87 11.00
N PRO A 259 -13.51 16.80 11.84
CA PRO A 259 -14.56 16.49 12.82
C PRO A 259 -15.83 16.01 12.12
N ASN A 260 -16.18 16.64 11.01
CA ASN A 260 -17.29 16.28 10.15
C ASN A 260 -16.78 16.13 8.71
N GLY A 261 -17.25 15.10 8.00
CA GLY A 261 -16.87 14.87 6.60
C GLY A 261 -15.76 13.82 6.40
N PRO A 262 -15.28 13.67 5.15
CA PRO A 262 -14.26 12.70 4.79
C PRO A 262 -12.90 13.13 5.37
N SER A 263 -12.12 12.15 5.83
CA SER A 263 -10.71 12.39 6.12
C SER A 263 -9.91 12.46 4.82
N LEU A 264 -8.73 13.06 4.85
CA LEU A 264 -7.83 13.13 3.71
C LEU A 264 -6.52 12.42 4.04
N ILE A 265 -5.91 11.81 3.03
CA ILE A 265 -4.54 11.32 3.08
C ILE A 265 -3.72 12.00 2.00
N GLY A 266 -2.59 12.58 2.39
CA GLY A 266 -1.64 13.27 1.53
C GLY A 266 -0.36 12.46 1.36
N PHE A 267 0.17 12.44 0.14
CA PHE A 267 1.43 11.79 -0.19
C PHE A 267 2.35 12.80 -0.90
N SER A 268 3.61 12.82 -0.49
CA SER A 268 4.65 13.61 -1.18
C SER A 268 5.99 12.86 -1.13
N ILE A 269 6.87 13.20 -2.06
CA ILE A 269 8.26 12.74 -2.06
C ILE A 269 8.98 13.38 -0.87
N ILE A 270 9.80 12.59 -0.18
CA ILE A 270 10.62 13.08 0.94
C ILE A 270 11.61 14.13 0.41
N ALA A 271 11.75 15.25 1.10
CA ALA A 271 12.65 16.32 0.67
C ALA A 271 14.13 15.85 0.62
N GLU A 272 14.87 16.35 -0.38
CA GLU A 272 16.22 15.86 -0.72
C GLU A 272 17.23 16.01 0.43
N ASN A 273 17.07 17.08 1.23
CA ASN A 273 17.89 17.37 2.41
C ASN A 273 17.76 16.33 3.54
N ILE A 274 16.78 15.42 3.47
CA ILE A 274 16.50 14.39 4.48
C ILE A 274 16.79 12.98 3.97
N VAL A 275 17.07 12.81 2.68
CA VAL A 275 17.40 11.52 2.10
C VAL A 275 18.73 11.03 2.69
N ILE A 276 18.67 10.08 3.62
CA ILE A 276 19.82 9.60 4.41
C ILE A 276 20.88 8.88 3.55
N SER A 277 20.59 8.55 2.29
CA SER A 277 21.59 8.09 1.31
C SER A 277 21.02 8.17 -0.11
N PRO A 278 21.20 9.30 -0.82
CA PRO A 278 20.92 9.31 -2.24
C PRO A 278 22.00 8.46 -2.93
N SER A 279 21.65 7.40 -3.65
CA SER A 279 22.31 7.32 -4.96
C SER A 279 21.45 8.11 -5.89
N SER A 280 22.10 8.92 -6.70
CA SER A 280 21.57 9.59 -7.87
C SER A 280 20.97 8.59 -8.87
N SER A 281 19.81 8.02 -8.59
CA SER A 281 18.90 7.55 -9.63
C SER A 281 18.09 8.77 -10.05
N HIS A 282 18.45 9.37 -11.19
CA HIS A 282 17.76 10.49 -11.81
C HIS A 282 16.35 10.09 -12.30
N LEU A 283 15.47 9.71 -11.38
CA LEU A 283 14.09 9.27 -11.65
C LEU A 283 13.26 10.36 -12.35
N GLY A 284 13.59 11.64 -12.14
CA GLY A 284 12.96 12.77 -12.83
C GLY A 284 13.17 12.77 -14.35
N VAL A 285 14.21 12.11 -14.87
CA VAL A 285 14.51 12.11 -16.31
C VAL A 285 13.70 11.04 -17.06
N ILE A 286 13.32 9.94 -16.40
CA ILE A 286 12.74 8.77 -17.09
C ILE A 286 11.25 8.99 -17.40
N VAL A 287 10.48 9.53 -16.46
CA VAL A 287 9.03 9.77 -16.67
C VAL A 287 8.78 11.04 -17.49
N GLY A 288 9.67 12.05 -17.41
CA GLY A 288 9.64 13.22 -18.28
C GLY A 288 9.98 12.91 -19.74
N GLY A 289 10.84 11.90 -19.97
CA GLY A 289 11.30 11.52 -21.30
C GLY A 289 10.23 10.88 -22.19
N THR A 290 9.33 10.06 -21.63
CA THR A 290 8.31 9.35 -22.44
C THR A 290 7.16 10.26 -22.85
N ILE A 291 6.64 11.09 -21.93
CA ILE A 291 5.59 12.06 -22.23
C ILE A 291 6.15 13.21 -23.09
N GLY A 292 7.35 13.71 -22.75
CA GLY A 292 8.05 14.72 -23.56
C GLY A 292 8.40 14.22 -24.96
N GLY A 293 8.81 12.95 -25.10
CA GLY A 293 9.12 12.33 -26.38
C GLY A 293 7.91 12.21 -27.31
N LEU A 294 6.75 11.81 -26.77
CA LEU A 294 5.48 11.76 -27.51
C LEU A 294 5.03 13.15 -27.96
N ALA A 295 5.11 14.15 -27.07
CA ALA A 295 4.78 15.53 -27.40
C ALA A 295 5.71 16.09 -28.49
N LEU A 296 7.01 15.81 -28.41
CA LEU A 296 8.01 16.28 -29.38
C LEU A 296 7.85 15.57 -30.72
N LEU A 297 7.53 14.27 -30.74
CA LEU A 297 7.18 13.54 -31.97
C LEU A 297 5.94 14.13 -32.64
N LEU A 298 4.85 14.35 -31.89
CA LEU A 298 3.63 14.96 -32.44
C LEU A 298 3.88 16.38 -32.95
N LEU A 299 4.67 17.18 -32.24
CA LEU A 299 5.06 18.53 -32.68
C LEU A 299 5.92 18.48 -33.95
N SER A 300 6.87 17.55 -34.05
CA SER A 300 7.72 17.38 -35.22
C SER A 300 6.92 16.95 -36.46
N VAL A 301 5.97 16.01 -36.32
CA VAL A 301 5.06 15.62 -37.39
C VAL A 301 4.16 16.79 -37.80
N PHE A 302 3.67 17.59 -36.84
CA PHE A 302 2.88 18.77 -37.13
C PHE A 302 3.68 19.84 -37.88
N ILE A 303 4.93 20.11 -37.51
CA ILE A 303 5.82 21.05 -38.20
C ILE A 303 6.12 20.57 -39.62
N ILE A 304 6.46 19.29 -39.80
CA ILE A 304 6.71 18.72 -41.13
C ILE A 304 5.45 18.81 -41.99
N TRP A 305 4.29 18.47 -41.45
CA TRP A 305 3.02 18.59 -42.15
C TRP A 305 2.73 20.05 -42.52
N TRP A 306 2.93 21.00 -41.60
CA TRP A 306 2.71 22.41 -41.86
C TRP A 306 3.67 22.99 -42.91
N CYS A 307 4.94 22.61 -42.89
CA CYS A 307 5.94 23.10 -43.84
C CYS A 307 5.87 22.42 -45.22
N CYS A 308 5.55 21.13 -45.28
CA CYS A 308 5.59 20.38 -46.54
C CYS A 308 4.22 20.26 -47.23
N ILE A 309 3.11 20.30 -46.49
CA ILE A 309 1.76 20.01 -47.02
C ILE A 309 0.87 21.25 -47.08
N ARG A 310 1.22 22.38 -46.45
CA ARG A 310 0.62 23.65 -46.86
C ARG A 310 1.32 24.12 -48.14
N PRO A 311 0.70 24.01 -49.33
CA PRO A 311 1.24 24.66 -50.51
C PRO A 311 1.36 26.15 -50.19
N GLN A 312 2.58 26.68 -50.27
CA GLN A 312 2.77 28.12 -50.43
C GLN A 312 2.06 28.50 -51.73
N SER A 313 0.80 28.93 -51.62
CA SER A 313 0.15 29.73 -52.64
C SER A 313 0.96 31.02 -52.73
N SER A 314 2.00 30.96 -53.55
CA SER A 314 2.86 32.07 -53.92
C SER A 314 2.05 32.95 -54.85
N THR A 315 1.06 33.65 -54.31
CA THR A 315 0.34 34.68 -55.04
C THR A 315 1.16 35.95 -54.95
N ALA A 316 2.22 36.01 -55.75
CA ALA A 316 2.88 37.25 -56.09
C ALA A 316 2.04 37.96 -57.15
N TYR A 317 1.23 38.93 -56.73
CA TYR A 317 0.82 40.04 -57.58
C TYR A 317 1.01 41.33 -56.81
N ALA A 318 2.02 42.09 -57.25
CA ALA A 318 2.22 43.48 -56.92
C ALA A 318 1.26 44.32 -57.77
N THR A 319 0.46 45.17 -57.14
CA THR A 319 0.09 46.48 -57.69
C THR A 319 -0.23 47.44 -56.54
N ASN A 320 0.54 48.52 -56.51
CA ASN A 320 0.20 49.75 -55.81
C ASN A 320 -1.14 50.29 -56.34
N LEU A 321 -2.05 50.70 -55.45
CA LEU A 321 -2.97 51.82 -55.65
C LEU A 321 -3.49 52.27 -54.28
N ASP A 322 -3.00 53.44 -53.89
CA ASP A 322 -3.72 54.61 -53.38
C ASP A 322 -4.97 54.49 -52.48
N GLU A 323 -4.89 55.31 -51.43
CA GLU A 323 -5.94 56.22 -50.94
C GLU A 323 -7.27 55.67 -50.35
N ARG A 324 -7.42 56.04 -49.06
CA ARG A 324 -8.64 56.50 -48.35
C ARG A 324 -9.59 55.51 -47.66
N GLN A 325 -9.95 55.99 -46.47
CA GLN A 325 -11.18 55.79 -45.69
C GLN A 325 -11.27 54.61 -44.71
N ARG A 326 -11.01 54.97 -43.44
CA ARG A 326 -11.76 54.49 -42.25
C ARG A 326 -13.26 54.40 -42.56
N PRO A 327 -13.99 53.39 -42.06
CA PRO A 327 -14.59 53.55 -40.73
C PRO A 327 -14.73 52.26 -39.87
N THR A 328 -14.82 52.53 -38.55
CA THR A 328 -15.61 51.85 -37.51
C THR A 328 -15.36 50.38 -37.12
N THR A 329 -14.81 50.25 -35.91
CA THR A 329 -15.35 49.51 -34.75
C THR A 329 -16.29 48.32 -35.02
N PHE A 330 -15.82 47.12 -34.68
CA PHE A 330 -16.64 46.07 -34.08
C PHE A 330 -15.88 45.45 -32.91
N ASP A 331 -16.39 45.69 -31.70
CA ASP A 331 -16.03 44.97 -30.49
C ASP A 331 -16.43 43.50 -30.64
N ILE A 332 -15.44 42.60 -30.59
CA ILE A 332 -15.68 41.17 -30.37
C ILE A 332 -15.30 40.91 -28.91
N ALA A 333 -16.32 40.68 -28.09
CA ALA A 333 -16.17 40.31 -26.69
C ALA A 333 -15.32 39.03 -26.56
N PRO A 334 -14.35 38.99 -25.63
CA PRO A 334 -13.63 37.77 -25.33
C PRO A 334 -14.58 36.76 -24.67
N TYR A 335 -14.59 35.53 -25.20
CA TYR A 335 -15.21 34.38 -24.55
C TYR A 335 -14.68 34.23 -23.11
N PRO A 336 -15.54 33.99 -22.11
CA PRO A 336 -15.08 33.76 -20.76
C PRO A 336 -14.33 32.43 -20.70
N PHE A 337 -13.02 32.49 -20.44
CA PHE A 337 -12.32 31.37 -19.83
C PHE A 337 -13.00 31.07 -18.49
N MET A 338 -13.65 29.92 -18.38
CA MET A 338 -13.98 29.36 -17.07
C MET A 338 -12.66 28.98 -16.39
N VAL A 339 -12.17 29.89 -15.56
CA VAL A 339 -11.23 29.56 -14.49
C VAL A 339 -12.00 28.69 -13.51
N SER A 340 -11.70 27.39 -13.48
CA SER A 340 -12.09 26.54 -12.36
C SER A 340 -11.42 27.12 -11.10
N ARG A 341 -12.19 27.88 -10.32
CA ARG A 341 -11.82 28.27 -8.96
C ARG A 341 -11.76 27.00 -8.13
N PHE A 342 -10.56 26.45 -7.97
CA PHE A 342 -10.27 25.79 -6.71
C PHE A 342 -10.27 26.86 -5.62
N PRO A 343 -10.87 26.59 -4.44
CA PRO A 343 -10.79 27.51 -3.33
C PRO A 343 -9.34 27.58 -2.86
N ASN A 344 -8.64 28.64 -3.24
CA ASN A 344 -7.50 29.13 -2.50
C ASN A 344 -8.03 29.64 -1.15
N GLU A 345 -8.18 28.74 -0.19
CA GLU A 345 -8.26 29.12 1.22
C GLU A 345 -6.95 29.81 1.61
N PRO A 346 -7.01 30.97 2.28
CA PRO A 346 -5.82 31.68 2.69
C PRO A 346 -5.04 30.85 3.72
N LEU A 347 -3.74 30.68 3.45
CA LEU A 347 -2.73 30.28 4.42
C LEU A 347 -2.88 31.13 5.69
N TYR A 348 -3.48 30.56 6.74
CA TYR A 348 -3.46 31.12 8.08
C TYR A 348 -2.04 30.93 8.64
N SER A 349 -1.16 31.88 8.30
CA SER A 349 0.12 32.12 8.96
C SER A 349 -0.16 32.74 10.33
N GLY A 350 -0.63 31.92 11.26
CA GLY A 350 -0.90 32.31 12.64
C GLY A 350 -0.38 31.25 13.59
N ALA A 351 0.95 31.02 13.59
CA ALA A 351 1.59 30.22 14.63
C ALA A 351 1.50 30.96 15.97
N GLN A 352 0.39 30.81 16.70
CA GLN A 352 0.40 31.05 18.13
C GLN A 352 1.22 29.93 18.78
N LYS A 353 2.38 30.32 19.30
CA LYS A 353 3.20 29.49 20.17
C LYS A 353 2.42 29.29 21.48
N ILE A 354 1.58 28.25 21.54
CA ILE A 354 0.92 27.85 22.79
C ILE A 354 2.03 27.25 23.67
N ALA A 355 2.54 28.06 24.59
CA ALA A 355 3.40 27.58 25.66
C ALA A 355 2.58 26.62 26.52
N TRP A 356 2.86 25.32 26.39
CA TRP A 356 2.36 24.31 27.32
C TRP A 356 2.94 24.63 28.70
N ASN A 357 2.06 25.03 29.63
CA ASN A 357 2.41 25.22 31.03
C ASN A 357 1.97 23.95 31.78
N PRO A 358 2.89 23.05 32.17
CA PRO A 358 2.54 21.86 32.94
C PRO A 358 2.31 22.27 34.39
N GLY A 359 1.11 22.75 34.69
CA GLY A 359 0.85 23.35 36.01
C GLY A 359 -0.61 23.63 36.31
N SER A 360 -1.50 22.65 36.14
CA SER A 360 -2.75 22.65 36.90
C SER A 360 -3.21 21.21 37.15
N THR A 361 -2.86 20.69 38.32
CA THR A 361 -3.50 19.55 38.95
C THR A 361 -4.93 19.93 39.30
N THR A 362 -5.86 19.68 38.38
CA THR A 362 -7.28 19.53 38.74
C THR A 362 -7.50 18.07 39.12
N THR A 363 -7.63 17.83 40.42
CA THR A 363 -8.18 16.61 41.01
C THR A 363 -9.63 16.43 40.53
N GLY A 364 -9.78 15.82 39.37
CA GLY A 364 -11.04 15.21 38.93
C GLY A 364 -11.07 13.76 39.42
N SER A 365 -12.05 13.44 40.26
CA SER A 365 -12.30 12.11 40.79
C SER A 365 -12.48 11.09 39.66
N SER A 366 -11.45 10.27 39.44
CA SER A 366 -11.59 9.02 38.69
C SER A 366 -12.42 8.06 39.52
N SER A 367 -13.60 7.70 39.03
CA SER A 367 -14.34 6.52 39.49
C SER A 367 -13.47 5.30 39.22
N GLN A 368 -12.75 4.84 40.25
CA GLN A 368 -12.11 3.53 40.24
C GLN A 368 -13.22 2.48 40.15
N ALA A 369 -13.32 1.81 39.00
CA ALA A 369 -13.99 0.52 38.93
C ALA A 369 -13.09 -0.50 39.64
N THR A 370 -13.30 -0.63 40.95
CA THR A 370 -12.75 -1.71 41.75
C THR A 370 -13.38 -3.00 41.28
N PHE A 371 -12.63 -3.82 40.53
CA PHE A 371 -12.99 -5.21 40.33
C PHE A 371 -12.85 -5.93 41.67
N ALA A 372 -13.97 -6.09 42.37
CA ALA A 372 -14.08 -6.99 43.50
C ALA A 372 -13.91 -8.42 42.98
N SER A 373 -12.84 -9.09 43.43
CA SER A 373 -12.70 -10.54 43.31
C SER A 373 -13.70 -11.17 44.27
N ASP A 374 -14.92 -11.42 43.82
CA ASP A 374 -15.90 -12.15 44.60
C ASP A 374 -15.54 -13.65 44.54
N ARG A 375 -15.11 -14.16 45.68
CA ARG A 375 -14.72 -15.55 45.91
C ARG A 375 -15.97 -16.28 46.38
N SER A 376 -16.75 -16.79 45.45
CA SER A 376 -17.91 -17.63 45.76
C SER A 376 -17.53 -19.11 45.63
N ASP A 377 -17.60 -19.80 46.76
CA ASP A 377 -17.45 -21.24 46.92
C ASP A 377 -18.41 -22.01 45.99
N TYR A 378 -17.86 -22.84 45.10
CA TYR A 378 -18.60 -23.93 44.46
C TYR A 378 -18.25 -25.25 45.13
N THR A 379 -19.18 -25.73 45.95
CA THR A 379 -19.22 -27.10 46.47
C THR A 379 -19.39 -28.10 45.34
N ALA A 380 -18.44 -29.02 45.21
CA ALA A 380 -18.48 -30.15 44.29
C ALA A 380 -19.47 -31.21 44.78
N ASN A 381 -20.56 -31.44 44.03
CA ASN A 381 -21.39 -32.63 44.15
C ASN A 381 -20.91 -33.70 43.17
N LEU A 382 -20.31 -34.75 43.73
CA LEU A 382 -19.91 -35.99 43.06
C LEU A 382 -21.15 -36.86 42.78
N LEU A 383 -21.41 -37.16 41.50
CA LEU A 383 -22.26 -38.29 41.11
C LEU A 383 -21.42 -39.37 40.44
N ARG A 384 -21.44 -40.55 41.07
CA ARG A 384 -20.79 -41.80 40.64
C ARG A 384 -21.42 -42.33 39.34
N PRO A 385 -20.63 -42.97 38.45
CA PRO A 385 -21.15 -43.87 37.44
C PRO A 385 -21.39 -45.28 38.02
N PRO A 386 -22.37 -46.05 37.49
CA PRO A 386 -22.63 -47.40 37.96
C PRO A 386 -21.65 -48.43 37.38
N ARG A 387 -21.31 -49.39 38.24
CA ARG A 387 -20.54 -50.61 37.98
C ARG A 387 -21.49 -51.74 37.55
N SER A 388 -21.19 -52.44 36.47
CA SER A 388 -21.60 -53.85 36.29
C SER A 388 -20.58 -54.63 35.44
N SER A 389 -19.73 -55.35 36.20
CA SER A 389 -19.25 -56.75 36.09
C SER A 389 -19.24 -57.53 34.75
N PRO A 390 -18.28 -58.47 34.57
CA PRO A 390 -17.78 -58.96 33.29
C PRO A 390 -18.26 -60.38 32.93
N ARG A 391 -18.04 -60.80 31.67
CA ARG A 391 -17.98 -62.22 31.30
C ARG A 391 -17.02 -62.50 30.15
N ALA A 392 -16.19 -63.50 30.37
CA ALA A 392 -15.17 -64.07 29.51
C ALA A 392 -15.75 -64.81 28.29
N HIS A 393 -15.00 -64.87 27.17
CA HIS A 393 -14.42 -66.12 26.63
C HIS A 393 -13.77 -65.93 25.24
N ARG A 394 -12.55 -66.48 25.12
CA ARG A 394 -11.98 -67.31 24.03
C ARG A 394 -11.71 -66.78 22.61
N ASP A 395 -10.40 -66.84 22.30
CA ASP A 395 -9.70 -67.63 21.27
C ASP A 395 -9.93 -67.44 19.76
N HIS A 396 -8.78 -67.44 19.07
CA HIS A 396 -8.50 -67.67 17.65
C HIS A 396 -8.86 -66.50 16.69
N PHE A 397 -8.07 -66.13 15.67
CA PHE A 397 -7.28 -66.93 14.73
C PHE A 397 -6.23 -66.03 14.01
N CYS A 398 -5.09 -66.61 13.64
CA CYS A 398 -4.01 -65.99 12.84
C CYS A 398 -4.45 -65.62 11.40
N ARG A 399 -3.70 -64.71 10.73
CA ARG A 399 -2.83 -64.98 9.55
C ARG A 399 -2.78 -63.82 8.52
N ASN A 400 -1.55 -63.37 8.27
CA ASN A 400 -0.90 -62.80 7.07
C ASN A 400 -1.73 -62.45 5.80
N HIS A 401 -1.39 -61.33 5.12
CA HIS A 401 -0.64 -61.34 3.86
C HIS A 401 -0.25 -59.93 3.35
N HIS A 402 1.05 -59.77 3.05
CA HIS A 402 1.70 -59.09 1.91
C HIS A 402 1.28 -57.67 1.46
N LYS A 403 2.17 -56.67 1.52
CA LYS A 403 3.20 -56.26 0.51
C LYS A 403 2.63 -55.80 -0.84
N ALA A 404 2.79 -54.51 -1.13
CA ALA A 404 3.18 -54.00 -2.44
C ALA A 404 3.77 -52.58 -2.31
N ALA A 405 5.11 -52.51 -2.23
CA ALA A 405 5.88 -51.30 -2.53
C ALA A 405 6.00 -51.21 -4.07
N ILE A 406 5.72 -50.03 -4.64
CA ILE A 406 5.98 -49.75 -6.04
C ILE A 406 7.27 -48.93 -6.09
N ASP A 407 8.38 -49.62 -6.30
CA ASP A 407 9.63 -49.05 -6.79
C ASP A 407 9.41 -48.60 -8.24
N ARG A 408 9.63 -47.31 -8.51
CA ARG A 408 9.80 -46.82 -9.87
C ARG A 408 11.31 -46.69 -10.15
N PRO A 409 11.81 -47.28 -11.24
CA PRO A 409 13.21 -47.11 -11.63
C PRO A 409 13.46 -45.70 -12.19
N PRO A 410 14.69 -45.17 -12.05
CA PRO A 410 15.09 -43.91 -12.68
C PRO A 410 15.21 -44.08 -14.20
N PRO A 411 14.97 -43.01 -15.00
CA PRO A 411 15.13 -43.05 -16.44
C PRO A 411 16.60 -43.17 -16.83
N ALA A 412 16.88 -44.10 -17.74
CA ALA A 412 18.16 -44.24 -18.42
C ALA A 412 18.42 -43.03 -19.33
N TYR A 413 19.64 -42.49 -19.25
CA TYR A 413 20.19 -41.57 -20.25
C TYR A 413 20.70 -42.40 -21.43
N ASP A 414 20.18 -42.12 -22.63
CA ASP A 414 20.79 -42.59 -23.87
C ASP A 414 21.78 -41.53 -24.39
N ASP A 415 23.00 -42.00 -24.60
CA ASP A 415 24.15 -41.28 -25.11
C ASP A 415 24.04 -41.15 -26.65
N ALA A 416 23.02 -40.43 -27.12
CA ALA A 416 22.88 -40.06 -28.52
C ALA A 416 21.89 -38.89 -28.65
N GLY A 417 22.41 -37.66 -28.63
CA GLY A 417 21.62 -36.45 -28.85
C GLY A 417 20.83 -36.48 -30.17
N ARG A 418 19.54 -36.82 -30.10
CA ARG A 418 18.54 -36.49 -31.12
C ARG A 418 17.15 -36.32 -30.48
N ARG A 419 16.63 -35.09 -30.56
CA ARG A 419 15.24 -34.75 -30.22
C ARG A 419 14.28 -35.51 -31.14
N ALA A 420 13.42 -36.35 -30.59
CA ALA A 420 12.26 -36.88 -31.29
C ALA A 420 11.17 -35.78 -31.35
N GLY A 421 10.84 -35.36 -32.57
CA GLY A 421 9.74 -34.43 -32.84
C GLY A 421 8.38 -35.07 -32.58
N VAL A 422 7.54 -34.36 -31.83
CA VAL A 422 6.13 -34.73 -31.64
C VAL A 422 5.34 -34.26 -32.87
N VAL A 423 4.96 -35.22 -33.71
CA VAL A 423 4.03 -35.02 -34.83
C VAL A 423 2.60 -34.94 -34.27
N ARG A 424 1.98 -33.76 -34.35
CA ARG A 424 0.53 -33.59 -34.12
C ARG A 424 -0.23 -34.00 -35.39
N LYS A 425 -1.15 -34.96 -35.24
CA LYS A 425 -2.15 -35.28 -36.28
C LYS A 425 -3.19 -34.16 -36.40
N PRO A 426 -3.69 -33.83 -37.60
CA PRO A 426 -4.81 -32.93 -37.78
C PRO A 426 -6.15 -33.66 -37.50
N LEU A 427 -7.06 -32.97 -36.82
CA LEU A 427 -8.47 -33.33 -36.72
C LEU A 427 -9.18 -32.78 -37.96
N GLU A 428 -9.80 -33.68 -38.74
CA GLU A 428 -10.80 -33.33 -39.75
C GLU A 428 -12.20 -33.71 -39.24
N LYS A 429 -13.13 -32.79 -39.53
CA LYS A 429 -14.60 -32.80 -39.49
C LYS A 429 -15.32 -32.74 -38.14
#